data_AF-A0A832HMT0-F1
#
_entry.id   AF-A0A832HMT0-F1
#
_cell.length_a   1.000
_cell.length_b   1.000
_cell.length_c   1.000
_cell.angle_alpha   90.00
_cell.angle_beta   90.00
_cell.angle_gamma   90.00
#
_symmetry.space_group_name_H-M   'P 1'
#
loop_
_entity.id
_entity.type
_entity.pdbx_description
1 polymer ?
#
loop_
_entity_poly.entity_id
_entity_poly.type
_entity_poly.pdbx_seq_one_letter_code
_entity_poly.pdbx_strand_id
1 'polypeptide(L)'
;MICKAEIEAGICGFRTTVRAQSEDAQHVAFEVVTDCEKILRFASKLSTFGSIDAFEEINPVKGSRLLEAARSSMSGCCAGCAVPVGVFKAMQVAAGLALPKDVHIVVTAE
;
A
#
# COMPACT_ATOMS: atom_id res chain seq x y z
N MET A 1 3.17 12.19 -11.49
CA MET A 1 4.05 12.13 -10.31
C MET A 1 4.38 10.67 -9.98
N ILE A 2 5.60 10.41 -9.49
CA ILE A 2 6.01 9.08 -8.99
C ILE A 2 6.36 9.21 -7.52
N CYS A 3 5.83 8.30 -6.69
CA CYS A 3 6.22 8.13 -5.30
C CYS A 3 6.85 6.75 -5.11
N LYS A 4 8.05 6.70 -4.51
CA LYS A 4 8.69 5.46 -4.08
C LYS A 4 8.53 5.33 -2.57
N ALA A 5 8.05 4.18 -2.11
CA ALA A 5 7.99 3.82 -0.69
C ALA A 5 8.80 2.56 -0.45
N GLU A 6 9.61 2.57 0.61
CA GLU A 6 10.34 1.40 1.10
C GLU A 6 9.79 1.07 2.48
N ILE A 7 9.27 -0.15 2.62
CA ILE A 7 8.44 -0.52 3.78
C ILE A 7 9.05 -1.74 4.45
N GLU A 8 9.35 -1.61 5.72
CA GLU A 8 9.76 -2.71 6.59
C GLU A 8 8.52 -3.30 7.28
N ALA A 9 8.28 -4.60 7.08
CA ALA A 9 7.06 -5.25 7.56
C ALA A 9 7.07 -5.58 9.07
N GLY A 10 8.17 -5.32 9.76
CA GLY A 10 8.38 -5.59 11.18
C GLY A 10 9.11 -6.90 11.44
N ILE A 11 8.74 -7.60 12.53
CA ILE A 11 9.50 -8.75 13.05
C ILE A 11 9.66 -9.93 12.07
N CYS A 12 8.82 -10.02 11.04
CA CYS A 12 8.97 -11.04 10.00
C CYS A 12 10.17 -10.79 9.06
N GLY A 13 10.80 -9.61 9.12
CA GLY A 13 12.03 -9.29 8.39
C GLY A 13 11.86 -8.97 6.90
N PHE A 14 10.65 -9.10 6.33
CA PHE A 14 10.43 -8.79 4.93
C PHE A 14 10.43 -7.27 4.66
N ARG A 15 11.08 -6.88 3.57
CA ARG A 15 11.06 -5.52 3.02
C ARG A 15 10.30 -5.50 1.71
N THR A 16 9.51 -4.45 1.49
CA THR A 16 8.78 -4.24 0.24
C THR A 16 9.10 -2.88 -0.32
N THR A 17 9.41 -2.82 -1.61
CA THR A 17 9.52 -1.55 -2.35
C THR A 17 8.28 -1.37 -3.21
N VAL A 18 7.65 -0.21 -3.12
CA VAL A 18 6.48 0.17 -3.90
C VAL A 18 6.81 1.40 -4.72
N ARG A 19 6.46 1.38 -6.01
CA ARG A 19 6.48 2.55 -6.88
C ARG A 19 5.04 2.83 -7.30
N ALA A 20 4.48 3.92 -6.79
CA ALA A 20 3.16 4.43 -7.13
C ALA A 20 3.30 5.57 -8.14
N GLN A 21 2.56 5.52 -9.25
CA GLN A 21 2.64 6.51 -10.32
C GLN A 21 1.24 6.95 -10.74
N SER A 22 1.06 8.26 -10.90
CA SER A 22 -0.14 8.85 -11.50
C SER A 22 0.23 9.91 -12.51
N GLU A 23 -0.46 9.95 -13.65
CA GLU A 23 -0.25 10.95 -14.71
C GLU A 23 -1.22 12.13 -14.60
N ASP A 24 -2.37 11.90 -13.98
CA ASP A 24 -3.50 12.83 -13.88
C ASP A 24 -3.80 13.30 -12.45
N ALA A 25 -2.96 12.92 -11.48
CA ALA A 25 -3.15 13.15 -10.05
C ALA A 25 -4.43 12.51 -9.47
N GLN A 26 -5.01 11.51 -10.12
CA GLN A 26 -6.20 10.80 -9.64
C GLN A 26 -6.03 9.28 -9.73
N HIS A 27 -5.69 8.76 -10.90
CA HIS A 27 -5.53 7.33 -11.14
C HIS A 27 -4.09 6.91 -10.90
N VAL A 28 -3.89 5.96 -9.98
CA VAL A 28 -2.57 5.51 -9.53
C VAL A 28 -2.32 4.05 -9.94
N ALA A 29 -1.24 3.82 -10.67
CA ALA A 29 -0.71 2.49 -10.96
C ALA A 29 0.41 2.14 -9.96
N PHE A 30 0.56 0.84 -9.67
CA PHE A 30 1.53 0.34 -8.70
C PHE A 30 2.45 -0.72 -9.30
N GLU A 31 3.71 -0.62 -8.92
CA GLU A 31 4.72 -1.67 -9.07
C GLU A 31 5.22 -2.05 -7.67
N VAL A 32 5.21 -3.35 -7.35
CA VAL A 32 5.53 -3.86 -6.01
C VAL A 32 6.59 -4.94 -6.11
N VAL A 33 7.69 -4.76 -5.39
CA VAL A 33 8.81 -5.70 -5.30
C VAL A 33 8.96 -6.15 -3.86
N THR A 34 8.88 -7.47 -3.62
CA THR A 34 8.89 -8.07 -2.29
C THR A 34 9.22 -9.55 -2.37
N ASP A 35 9.83 -10.08 -1.30
CA ASP A 35 10.06 -11.52 -1.11
C ASP A 35 8.98 -12.19 -0.24
N CYS A 36 7.98 -11.41 0.23
CA CYS A 36 6.89 -11.94 1.04
C CYS A 36 5.76 -12.51 0.16
N GLU A 37 5.51 -13.82 0.23
CA GLU A 37 4.47 -14.49 -0.57
C GLU A 37 3.07 -13.86 -0.39
N LYS A 38 2.72 -13.46 0.84
CA LYS A 38 1.42 -12.82 1.13
C LYS A 38 1.30 -11.44 0.47
N ILE A 39 2.39 -10.68 0.43
CA ILE A 39 2.42 -9.38 -0.25
C ILE A 39 2.44 -9.57 -1.77
N LEU A 40 3.08 -10.61 -2.30
CA LEU A 40 2.96 -10.96 -3.72
C LEU A 40 1.51 -11.23 -4.10
N ARG A 41 0.77 -12.04 -3.33
CA ARG A 41 -0.67 -12.27 -3.56
C ARG A 41 -1.49 -10.98 -3.49
N PHE A 42 -1.18 -10.09 -2.55
CA PHE A 42 -1.78 -8.76 -2.50
C PHE A 42 -1.47 -7.92 -3.74
N ALA A 43 -0.21 -7.87 -4.18
CA ALA A 43 0.23 -7.13 -5.37
C ALA A 43 -0.41 -7.67 -6.65
N SER A 44 -0.49 -9.01 -6.80
CA SER A 44 -1.20 -9.64 -7.92
C SER A 44 -2.67 -9.25 -7.93
N LYS A 45 -3.34 -9.26 -6.77
CA LYS A 45 -4.73 -8.80 -6.68
C LYS A 45 -4.87 -7.32 -7.04
N LEU A 46 -3.96 -6.48 -6.55
CA LEU A 46 -3.92 -5.05 -6.86
C LEU A 46 -3.79 -4.79 -8.37
N SER A 47 -2.92 -5.56 -9.06
CA SER A 47 -2.75 -5.44 -10.52
C SER A 47 -3.99 -5.78 -11.32
N THR A 48 -4.91 -6.61 -10.78
CA THR A 48 -6.19 -6.91 -11.47
C THR A 48 -7.12 -5.70 -11.54
N PHE A 49 -6.89 -4.68 -10.70
CA PHE A 49 -7.68 -3.45 -10.72
C PHE A 49 -7.21 -2.43 -11.75
N GLY A 50 -6.04 -2.63 -12.35
CA GLY A 50 -5.39 -1.61 -13.19
C GLY A 50 -4.96 -0.41 -12.33
N SER A 51 -5.22 0.80 -12.83
CA SER A 51 -5.04 2.01 -12.03
C SER A 51 -6.18 2.20 -11.03
N ILE A 52 -5.86 2.61 -9.81
CA ILE A 52 -6.81 2.86 -8.73
C ILE A 52 -7.11 4.35 -8.64
N ASP A 53 -8.39 4.72 -8.57
CA ASP A 53 -8.81 6.08 -8.28
C ASP A 53 -8.54 6.42 -6.80
N ALA A 54 -7.56 7.27 -6.54
CA ALA A 54 -7.13 7.62 -5.19
C ALA A 54 -8.17 8.42 -4.39
N PHE A 55 -9.08 9.14 -5.06
CA PHE A 55 -10.14 9.91 -4.40
C PHE A 55 -11.27 9.00 -3.93
N GLU A 56 -11.60 7.99 -4.73
CA GLU A 56 -12.56 6.96 -4.32
C GLU A 56 -12.04 6.14 -3.13
N GLU A 57 -10.74 5.84 -3.09
CA GLU A 57 -10.13 5.09 -1.99
C GLU A 57 -10.13 5.80 -0.63
N ILE A 58 -10.21 7.15 -0.61
CA ILE A 58 -10.35 7.94 0.63
C ILE A 58 -11.80 8.31 0.94
N ASN A 59 -12.76 7.87 0.11
CA ASN A 59 -14.17 8.19 0.29
C ASN A 59 -14.73 7.46 1.53
N PRO A 60 -15.25 8.19 2.54
CA PRO A 60 -15.73 7.59 3.78
C PRO A 60 -16.97 6.69 3.60
N VAL A 61 -17.70 6.83 2.50
CA VAL A 61 -18.94 6.07 2.24
C VAL A 61 -18.67 4.76 1.49
N LYS A 62 -17.72 4.76 0.56
CA LYS A 62 -17.49 3.63 -0.37
C LYS A 62 -16.45 2.63 0.13
N GLY A 63 -15.58 3.01 1.06
CA GLY A 63 -14.47 2.18 1.52
C GLY A 63 -13.28 2.21 0.55
N SER A 64 -12.32 1.29 0.75
CA SER A 64 -11.06 1.24 0.00
C SER A 64 -10.86 -0.15 -0.60
N ARG A 65 -10.84 -0.24 -1.94
CA ARG A 65 -10.59 -1.49 -2.66
C ARG A 65 -9.17 -1.99 -2.43
N LEU A 66 -8.21 -1.08 -2.25
CA LEU A 66 -6.82 -1.41 -1.90
C LEU A 66 -6.77 -2.12 -0.54
N LEU A 67 -7.39 -1.57 0.49
CA LEU A 67 -7.39 -2.17 1.83
C LEU A 67 -8.26 -3.44 1.89
N GLU A 68 -9.33 -3.51 1.11
CA GLU A 68 -10.11 -4.75 0.95
C GLU A 68 -9.30 -5.86 0.27
N ALA A 69 -8.52 -5.53 -0.77
CA ALA A 69 -7.60 -6.48 -1.39
C ALA A 69 -6.59 -6.99 -0.37
N ALA A 70 -5.99 -6.10 0.43
CA ALA A 70 -5.08 -6.48 1.51
C ALA A 70 -5.75 -7.43 2.53
N ARG A 71 -6.95 -7.11 2.99
CA ARG A 71 -7.73 -7.93 3.94
C ARG A 71 -8.06 -9.31 3.39
N SER A 72 -8.31 -9.42 2.09
CA SER A 72 -8.62 -10.71 1.46
C SER A 72 -7.39 -11.56 1.13
N SER A 73 -6.22 -10.92 0.92
CA SER A 73 -4.98 -11.61 0.54
C SER A 73 -4.14 -12.04 1.76
N MET A 74 -4.44 -11.49 2.95
CA MET A 74 -3.66 -11.74 4.16
C MET A 74 -4.55 -12.12 5.33
N SER A 75 -4.13 -13.14 6.09
CA SER A 75 -4.82 -13.63 7.29
C SER A 75 -3.84 -13.92 8.42
N GLY A 76 -4.39 -14.11 9.62
CA GLY A 76 -3.62 -14.40 10.85
C GLY A 76 -2.67 -13.26 11.22
N CYS A 77 -1.43 -13.60 11.58
CA CYS A 77 -0.40 -12.64 12.00
C CYS A 77 -0.11 -11.53 10.95
N CYS A 78 -0.41 -11.76 9.67
CA CYS A 78 -0.17 -10.78 8.61
C CYS A 78 -1.38 -9.91 8.27
N ALA A 79 -2.53 -10.12 8.93
CA ALA A 79 -3.71 -9.28 8.71
C ALA A 79 -3.45 -7.79 9.02
N GLY A 80 -2.52 -7.51 9.94
CA GLY A 80 -2.06 -6.17 10.32
C GLY A 80 -0.68 -5.80 9.76
N CYS A 81 -0.25 -6.38 8.65
CA CYS A 81 1.04 -6.04 8.04
C CYS A 81 1.12 -4.53 7.72
N ALA A 82 2.28 -3.90 7.91
CA ALA A 82 2.48 -2.48 7.62
C ALA A 82 2.48 -2.15 6.11
N VAL A 83 2.72 -3.15 5.25
CA VAL A 83 2.90 -2.95 3.80
C VAL A 83 1.68 -2.32 3.11
N PRO A 84 0.43 -2.79 3.27
CA PRO A 84 -0.73 -2.13 2.67
C PRO A 84 -0.89 -0.67 3.08
N VAL A 85 -0.57 -0.33 4.33
CA VAL A 85 -0.61 1.06 4.80
C VAL A 85 0.42 1.89 4.04
N GLY A 86 1.64 1.38 3.86
CA GLY A 86 2.65 2.06 3.06
C GLY A 86 2.27 2.21 1.58
N VAL A 87 1.61 1.21 0.99
CA VAL A 87 1.08 1.29 -0.39
C VAL A 87 0.01 2.38 -0.50
N PHE A 88 -0.90 2.44 0.47
CA PHE A 88 -1.94 3.48 0.54
C PHE A 88 -1.33 4.88 0.71
N LYS A 89 -0.27 5.03 1.53
CA LYS A 89 0.44 6.30 1.67
C LYS A 89 1.18 6.70 0.39
N ALA A 90 1.81 5.76 -0.31
CA ALA A 90 2.43 6.02 -1.60
C ALA A 90 1.41 6.50 -2.66
N MET A 91 0.20 5.91 -2.65
CA MET A 91 -0.92 6.36 -3.49
C MET A 91 -1.32 7.80 -3.21
N GLN A 92 -1.49 8.17 -1.92
CA GLN A 92 -1.86 9.53 -1.54
C GLN A 92 -0.84 10.56 -2.04
N VAL A 93 0.47 10.25 -1.93
CA VAL A 93 1.52 11.13 -2.45
C VAL A 93 1.50 11.18 -3.98
N ALA A 94 1.39 10.03 -4.66
CA ALA A 94 1.37 9.98 -6.12
C ALA A 94 0.20 10.76 -6.74
N ALA A 95 -0.96 10.79 -6.06
CA ALA A 95 -2.16 11.55 -6.45
C ALA A 95 -2.19 13.00 -5.91
N GLY A 96 -1.13 13.47 -5.23
CA GLY A 96 -1.09 14.83 -4.68
C GLY A 96 -2.05 15.08 -3.51
N LEU A 97 -2.62 14.04 -2.91
CA LEU A 97 -3.50 14.11 -1.73
C LEU A 97 -2.72 14.30 -0.42
N ALA A 98 -1.43 13.96 -0.42
CA ALA A 98 -0.54 14.12 0.73
C ALA A 98 0.88 14.51 0.30
N LEU A 99 1.61 15.18 1.21
CA LEU A 99 3.04 15.45 1.05
C LEU A 99 3.86 14.23 1.48
N PRO A 100 5.03 13.98 0.86
CA PRO A 100 5.92 12.90 1.25
C PRO A 100 6.51 13.14 2.64
N LYS A 101 6.35 12.14 3.53
CA LYS A 101 6.96 12.09 4.86
C LYS A 101 7.02 10.64 5.34
N ASP A 102 8.08 10.31 6.06
CA ASP A 102 8.27 8.97 6.64
C ASP A 102 7.19 8.65 7.69
N VAL A 103 6.75 7.39 7.68
CA VAL A 103 5.81 6.83 8.65
C VAL A 103 6.56 5.82 9.50
N HIS A 104 6.55 6.01 10.82
CA HIS A 104 7.26 5.14 11.75
C HIS A 104 6.27 4.40 12.66
N ILE A 105 6.56 3.12 12.93
CA ILE A 105 5.88 2.31 13.93
C ILE A 105 6.95 1.81 14.90
N VAL A 106 6.84 2.17 16.17
CA VAL A 106 7.75 1.71 17.24
C VAL A 106 6.94 0.80 18.16
N VAL A 107 7.43 -0.42 18.38
CA VAL A 107 6.77 -1.44 19.22
C VAL A 107 7.74 -1.87 20.31
N THR A 108 7.28 -1.81 21.56
CA THR A 108 8.06 -2.19 22.74
C THR A 108 7.22 -3.12 23.61
N ALA A 109 7.82 -4.19 24.13
CA ALA A 109 7.21 -5.02 25.17
C ALA A 109 7.76 -4.57 26.52
N GLU A 110 6.87 -4.31 27.47
CA GLU A 110 7.16 -3.88 28.84
C GLU A 110 6.67 -4.93 29.84
#